data_AF-A0A3M6V499-F1
#
_entry.id   AF-A0A3M6V499-F1
#
_cell.length_a   1.000
_cell.length_b   1.000
_cell.length_c   1.000
_cell.angle_alpha   90.00
_cell.angle_beta   90.00
_cell.angle_gamma   90.00
#
_symmetry.space_group_name_H-M   'P 1'
#
loop_
_entity.id
_entity.type
_entity.pdbx_description
1 polymer ?
#
loop_
_entity_poly.entity_id
_entity_poly.type
_entity_poly.pdbx_seq_one_letter_code
_entity_poly.pdbx_strand_id
1 'polypeptide(L)'
;MPLVAAGELSDDTLLTIEITVANDVNIGEAIESDIINGVPVETNLIGIETEFPAIRHRQGTLVKLAMVGVLWFLVILVDTSKSLTCSEPVRSVTGKYLRGHVTSNSSTSSLGDCMQQCVSVPHCKSINFRFKDLLCELNDACRYTHPWDYISREEHAYSDIHPDKEPFRNLRLNMTPSWLRAHASFIYSNSSHSADQITFNAGSLKNAALLKVALVADGLLTEGTPLTVEITVAVNATYGQTADSDLRLGVSDGSKFIGFEIPDKSNYKSHAPCYGIQGKSGSSLSKIRALAQNASNSPPSFYPGMFFLTIKPDRKRGFCRITPAHDRSFNKTVEYSEQLLLSQGLAFEVYKSDETEKAGIKYVEVRLSRN
;
A
#
# COMPACT_ATOMS: atom_id res chain seq x y z
N MET A 1 35.71 51.45 -14.87
CA MET A 1 34.87 51.92 -13.74
C MET A 1 33.49 51.33 -13.94
N PRO A 2 32.79 50.76 -12.93
CA PRO A 2 33.20 50.21 -11.61
C PRO A 2 32.93 48.67 -11.52
N LEU A 3 33.16 47.86 -10.47
CA LEU A 3 34.05 47.86 -9.28
C LEU A 3 34.28 46.37 -8.83
N VAL A 4 35.48 46.04 -8.29
CA VAL A 4 35.81 45.37 -6.98
C VAL A 4 34.81 44.31 -6.38
N ALA A 5 35.18 43.13 -5.84
CA ALA A 5 36.33 42.72 -4.98
C ALA A 5 36.76 41.20 -5.02
N ALA A 6 37.90 40.93 -4.35
CA ALA A 6 38.60 39.69 -3.91
C ALA A 6 37.76 38.47 -3.40
N GLY A 7 38.26 37.23 -3.16
CA GLY A 7 39.62 36.60 -3.11
C GLY A 7 39.78 35.74 -1.81
N GLU A 8 40.05 34.42 -1.83
CA GLU A 8 41.36 33.72 -1.59
C GLU A 8 41.17 32.18 -1.29
N LEU A 9 42.28 31.44 -1.03
CA LEU A 9 42.47 30.03 -0.57
C LEU A 9 42.31 28.89 -1.62
N SER A 10 43.00 27.72 -1.54
CA SER A 10 44.13 27.20 -0.72
C SER A 10 44.72 25.93 -1.42
N ASP A 11 45.95 25.51 -1.13
CA ASP A 11 46.60 24.32 -1.76
C ASP A 11 47.11 23.25 -0.76
N ASP A 12 47.27 22.03 -1.30
CA ASP A 12 47.66 20.70 -0.80
C ASP A 12 48.47 20.48 0.50
N THR A 13 48.24 19.30 1.13
CA THR A 13 49.20 18.14 1.11
C THR A 13 48.59 16.89 1.77
N LEU A 14 48.77 15.72 1.14
CA LEU A 14 48.32 14.40 1.62
C LEU A 14 49.37 13.71 2.52
N LEU A 15 48.97 13.00 3.58
CA LEU A 15 49.85 12.10 4.34
C LEU A 15 49.16 10.75 4.64
N THR A 16 49.76 9.65 4.22
CA THR A 16 49.32 8.27 4.48
C THR A 16 49.76 7.79 5.87
N ILE A 17 48.89 7.06 6.56
CA ILE A 17 49.17 6.43 7.87
C ILE A 17 49.00 4.93 7.73
N GLU A 18 50.07 4.16 7.96
CA GLU A 18 50.00 2.71 8.18
C GLU A 18 49.58 2.44 9.64
N ILE A 19 48.58 1.58 9.83
CA ILE A 19 48.13 1.15 11.16
C ILE A 19 48.58 -0.30 11.38
N THR A 20 49.50 -0.50 12.32
CA THR A 20 49.84 -1.85 12.81
C THR A 20 48.93 -2.18 13.99
N VAL A 21 48.07 -3.19 13.84
CA VAL A 21 47.18 -3.66 14.92
C VAL A 21 47.88 -4.76 15.73
N ALA A 22 48.14 -4.49 17.00
CA ALA A 22 48.53 -5.53 17.96
C ALA A 22 47.26 -6.21 18.50
N ASN A 23 46.95 -7.40 17.99
CA ASN A 23 45.98 -8.30 18.62
C ASN A 23 46.70 -9.07 19.73
N ASP A 24 46.25 -8.91 20.98
CA ASP A 24 46.25 -9.99 22.01
C ASP A 24 45.63 -9.49 23.33
N VAL A 25 44.31 -9.65 23.48
CA VAL A 25 43.70 -10.07 24.76
C VAL A 25 42.53 -11.00 24.42
N ASN A 26 42.53 -12.17 25.05
CA ASN A 26 41.60 -13.26 24.77
C ASN A 26 40.23 -13.03 25.45
N ILE A 27 39.16 -13.52 24.83
CA ILE A 27 37.80 -13.45 25.40
C ILE A 27 37.64 -14.60 26.40
N GLY A 28 37.40 -14.27 27.68
CA GLY A 28 37.21 -15.23 28.77
C GLY A 28 35.87 -15.00 29.48
N GLU A 29 35.13 -16.09 29.65
CA GLU A 29 33.73 -16.23 30.06
C GLU A 29 33.32 -15.67 31.44
N ALA A 30 32.02 -15.86 31.73
CA ALA A 30 31.35 -15.82 33.03
C ALA A 30 30.93 -14.44 33.58
N ILE A 31 29.69 -14.06 33.26
CA ILE A 31 28.85 -13.28 34.16
C ILE A 31 27.90 -14.27 34.87
N GLU A 32 28.38 -14.87 35.96
CA GLU A 32 27.51 -15.56 36.91
C GLU A 32 27.02 -14.53 37.94
N SER A 33 25.70 -14.44 38.12
CA SER A 33 25.07 -13.47 39.01
C SER A 33 24.88 -14.05 40.41
N ASP A 34 25.40 -13.39 41.45
CA ASP A 34 24.77 -13.37 42.79
C ASP A 34 25.45 -12.40 43.78
N ILE A 35 24.88 -12.30 45.01
CA ILE A 35 25.25 -11.46 46.19
C ILE A 35 24.65 -10.03 46.10
N ILE A 36 23.57 -9.63 46.80
CA ILE A 36 23.10 -9.77 48.20
C ILE A 36 23.75 -8.79 49.21
N ASN A 37 22.93 -7.81 49.63
CA ASN A 37 22.86 -7.06 50.91
C ASN A 37 24.06 -7.02 51.89
N GLY A 38 24.45 -5.80 52.29
CA GLY A 38 25.22 -5.55 53.52
C GLY A 38 25.51 -4.06 53.79
N VAL A 39 25.16 -3.55 54.98
CA VAL A 39 25.31 -2.13 55.40
C VAL A 39 26.55 -1.99 56.33
N PRO A 40 26.83 -0.80 56.90
CA PRO A 40 27.94 0.11 56.58
C PRO A 40 29.21 -0.14 57.44
N VAL A 41 30.21 0.77 57.40
CA VAL A 41 30.77 1.48 58.59
C VAL A 41 31.87 2.48 58.19
N GLU A 42 32.00 3.50 59.05
CA GLU A 42 32.90 4.65 59.06
C GLU A 42 34.38 4.38 58.72
N THR A 43 35.01 5.34 58.03
CA THR A 43 36.48 5.52 58.01
C THR A 43 36.88 6.75 58.81
N ASN A 44 37.41 6.54 60.02
CA ASN A 44 38.07 7.59 60.80
C ASN A 44 39.34 8.08 60.09
N LEU A 45 39.54 9.40 60.01
CA LEU A 45 40.84 9.96 59.63
C LEU A 45 41.84 9.81 60.79
N ILE A 46 42.98 9.19 60.52
CA ILE A 46 44.21 9.37 61.28
C ILE A 46 45.29 9.73 60.27
N GLY A 47 45.93 10.89 60.48
CA GLY A 47 46.88 11.46 59.52
C GLY A 47 48.26 10.84 59.57
N ILE A 48 49.02 11.05 58.50
CA ILE A 48 50.48 10.96 58.48
C ILE A 48 50.97 12.29 57.90
N GLU A 49 51.68 13.07 58.71
CA GLU A 49 52.39 14.25 58.23
C GLU A 49 53.64 13.83 57.45
N THR A 50 53.82 14.40 56.26
CA THR A 50 55.12 14.45 55.59
C THR A 50 55.38 15.88 55.14
N GLU A 51 56.32 16.54 55.79
CA GLU A 51 56.71 17.91 55.46
C GLU A 51 57.25 18.00 54.01
N PHE A 52 56.75 18.97 53.25
CA PHE A 52 57.37 19.39 51.99
C PHE A 52 57.83 20.85 52.12
N PRO A 53 59.09 21.18 51.76
CA PRO A 53 59.59 22.53 51.86
C PRO A 53 58.90 23.44 50.83
N ALA A 54 58.58 24.67 51.26
CA ALA A 54 57.79 25.61 50.49
C ALA A 54 58.48 26.05 49.17
N ILE A 55 57.80 25.81 48.03
CA ILE A 55 58.14 26.46 46.76
C ILE A 55 57.13 27.56 46.46
N ARG A 56 57.66 28.75 46.18
CA ARG A 56 56.95 30.03 46.19
C ARG A 56 56.25 30.32 44.85
N HIS A 57 54.92 30.26 44.86
CA HIS A 57 54.00 31.13 44.10
C HIS A 57 54.30 31.43 42.61
N ARG A 58 53.86 30.58 41.65
CA ARG A 58 53.55 31.02 40.27
C ARG A 58 52.66 30.11 39.40
N GLN A 59 51.64 29.44 39.96
CA GLN A 59 50.76 28.51 39.21
C GLN A 59 49.25 28.83 39.32
N GLY A 60 48.85 30.06 38.98
CA GLY A 60 47.43 30.46 38.91
C GLY A 60 46.77 30.36 37.52
N THR A 61 47.57 30.46 36.44
CA THR A 61 47.05 30.70 35.08
C THR A 61 47.14 29.48 34.17
N LEU A 62 48.23 28.73 34.23
CA LEU A 62 48.46 27.53 33.39
C LEU A 62 47.45 26.40 33.70
N VAL A 63 47.14 26.18 34.97
CA VAL A 63 46.15 25.16 35.38
C VAL A 63 44.74 25.51 34.87
N LYS A 64 44.38 26.81 34.86
CA LYS A 64 43.08 27.26 34.32
C LYS A 64 42.99 27.07 32.81
N LEU A 65 44.06 27.36 32.07
CA LEU A 65 44.12 27.14 30.62
C LEU A 65 44.04 25.64 30.28
N ALA A 66 44.75 24.78 31.02
CA ALA A 66 44.66 23.33 30.86
C ALA A 66 43.25 22.79 31.15
N MET A 67 42.61 23.24 32.25
CA MET A 67 41.24 22.87 32.60
C MET A 67 40.21 23.30 31.54
N VAL A 68 40.35 24.51 30.98
CA VAL A 68 39.51 24.97 29.87
C VAL A 68 39.75 24.13 28.61
N GLY A 69 41.01 23.81 28.30
CA GLY A 69 41.34 22.92 27.19
C GLY A 69 40.72 21.53 27.32
N VAL A 70 40.79 20.92 28.50
CA VAL A 70 40.15 19.62 28.79
C VAL A 70 38.62 19.71 28.72
N LEU A 71 37.99 20.77 29.24
CA LEU A 71 36.55 20.98 29.09
C LEU A 71 36.13 21.09 27.62
N TRP A 72 36.87 21.88 26.82
CA TRP A 72 36.62 22.00 25.38
C TRP A 72 36.81 20.66 24.66
N PHE A 73 37.84 19.88 25.01
CA PHE A 73 38.07 18.56 24.43
C PHE A 73 36.96 17.58 24.79
N LEU A 74 36.43 17.63 26.01
CA LEU A 74 35.26 16.83 26.44
C LEU A 74 33.98 17.25 25.72
N VAL A 75 33.75 18.55 25.47
CA VAL A 75 32.62 19.03 24.66
C VAL A 75 32.73 18.53 23.21
N ILE A 76 33.92 18.63 22.60
CA ILE A 76 34.17 18.11 21.24
C ILE A 76 33.97 16.59 21.17
N LEU A 77 34.36 15.84 22.20
CA LEU A 77 34.08 14.40 22.28
C LEU A 77 32.58 14.11 22.37
N VAL A 78 31.81 14.87 23.15
CA VAL A 78 30.34 14.74 23.24
C VAL A 78 29.65 15.09 21.91
N ASP A 79 30.13 16.07 21.15
CA ASP A 79 29.57 16.43 19.85
C ASP A 79 29.84 15.40 18.73
N THR A 80 30.72 14.41 18.95
CA THR A 80 31.03 13.38 17.93
C THR A 80 30.16 12.14 17.96
N SER A 81 29.24 12.01 18.94
CA SER A 81 28.14 11.05 18.81
C SER A 81 27.17 11.54 17.73
N LYS A 82 27.44 11.18 16.46
CA LYS A 82 26.47 11.31 15.37
C LYS A 82 25.16 10.72 15.86
N SER A 83 24.11 11.55 15.99
CA SER A 83 22.77 11.07 16.30
C SER A 83 22.41 9.99 15.28
N LEU A 84 22.28 8.74 15.74
CA LEU A 84 21.84 7.65 14.89
C LEU A 84 20.36 7.88 14.62
N THR A 85 20.05 8.67 13.58
CA THR A 85 18.69 8.90 13.13
C THR A 85 18.14 7.58 12.65
N CYS A 86 17.38 6.90 13.52
CA CYS A 86 16.69 5.67 13.17
C CYS A 86 15.84 5.94 11.92
N SER A 87 15.99 5.08 10.92
CA SER A 87 15.05 4.98 9.80
C SER A 87 13.61 4.93 10.33
N GLU A 88 12.64 5.45 9.57
CA GLU A 88 11.23 5.31 9.95
C GLU A 88 10.91 3.84 10.28
N PRO A 89 10.19 3.57 11.38
CA PRO A 89 9.98 2.20 11.84
C PRO A 89 9.22 1.40 10.78
N VAL A 90 9.85 0.31 10.31
CA VAL A 90 9.22 -0.68 9.43
C VAL A 90 8.04 -1.30 10.18
N ARG A 91 6.82 -0.91 9.80
CA ARG A 91 5.60 -1.42 10.42
C ARG A 91 5.11 -2.65 9.69
N SER A 92 5.06 -3.77 10.41
CA SER A 92 4.41 -4.99 9.92
C SER A 92 2.89 -4.91 10.04
N VAL A 93 2.20 -5.52 9.09
CA VAL A 93 0.74 -5.66 9.07
C VAL A 93 0.37 -7.13 9.19
N THR A 94 -0.17 -7.53 10.33
CA THR A 94 -0.65 -8.90 10.59
C THR A 94 -1.92 -9.19 9.78
N GLY A 95 -2.09 -10.45 9.38
CA GLY A 95 -3.22 -10.90 8.56
C GLY A 95 -3.09 -10.52 7.09
N LYS A 96 -1.90 -10.15 6.61
CA LYS A 96 -1.63 -9.64 5.26
C LYS A 96 -0.49 -10.40 4.57
N TYR A 97 -0.55 -10.40 3.25
CA TYR A 97 0.33 -11.18 2.38
C TYR A 97 0.41 -10.56 0.99
N LEU A 98 1.60 -10.52 0.39
CA LEU A 98 1.82 -10.16 -1.01
C LEU A 98 2.04 -11.45 -1.84
N ARG A 99 1.10 -11.75 -2.73
CA ARG A 99 1.05 -13.01 -3.47
C ARG A 99 1.78 -12.98 -4.81
N GLY A 100 2.54 -14.02 -5.10
CA GLY A 100 3.09 -14.27 -6.44
C GLY A 100 4.41 -13.55 -6.73
N HIS A 101 4.95 -12.84 -5.74
CA HIS A 101 6.20 -12.07 -5.82
C HIS A 101 7.33 -12.68 -4.96
N VAL A 102 7.12 -13.89 -4.43
CA VAL A 102 8.10 -14.60 -3.59
C VAL A 102 9.27 -15.09 -4.44
N THR A 103 10.47 -14.60 -4.16
CA THR A 103 11.71 -14.96 -4.87
C THR A 103 12.55 -16.00 -4.15
N SER A 104 12.49 -16.00 -2.81
CA SER A 104 13.20 -16.95 -1.96
C SER A 104 12.45 -17.14 -0.65
N ASN A 105 12.70 -18.26 0.02
CA ASN A 105 12.16 -18.52 1.36
C ASN A 105 13.20 -19.20 2.24
N SER A 106 13.06 -19.02 3.55
CA SER A 106 13.95 -19.52 4.59
C SER A 106 13.18 -19.67 5.90
N SER A 107 13.62 -20.55 6.81
CA SER A 107 13.16 -20.52 8.20
C SER A 107 14.02 -19.53 8.97
N THR A 108 13.39 -18.63 9.75
CA THR A 108 14.10 -17.68 10.62
C THR A 108 13.65 -17.81 12.07
N SER A 109 14.42 -17.29 13.03
CA SER A 109 14.03 -17.29 14.45
C SER A 109 12.92 -16.28 14.75
N SER A 110 12.85 -15.19 14.01
CA SER A 110 11.86 -14.13 14.19
C SER A 110 11.52 -13.40 12.90
N LEU A 111 10.45 -12.60 12.97
CA LEU A 111 10.08 -11.61 11.95
C LEU A 111 11.18 -10.55 11.73
N GLY A 112 11.91 -10.16 12.79
CA GLY A 112 13.02 -9.20 12.69
C GLY A 112 14.19 -9.76 11.89
N ASP A 113 14.50 -11.04 12.07
CA ASP A 113 15.54 -11.73 11.27
C ASP A 113 15.14 -11.81 9.79
N CYS A 114 13.86 -12.04 9.50
CA CYS A 114 13.33 -12.03 8.14
C CYS A 114 13.44 -10.63 7.49
N MET A 115 13.15 -9.56 8.23
CA MET A 115 13.39 -8.19 7.78
C MET A 115 14.88 -7.95 7.47
N GLN A 116 15.77 -8.39 8.37
CA GLN A 116 17.21 -8.18 8.19
C GLN A 116 17.79 -8.99 7.02
N GLN A 117 17.26 -10.19 6.75
CA GLN A 117 17.56 -10.92 5.52
C GLN A 117 17.15 -10.12 4.28
N CYS A 118 15.94 -9.56 4.25
CA CYS A 118 15.51 -8.69 3.15
C CYS A 118 16.43 -7.47 2.96
N VAL A 119 16.83 -6.79 4.03
CA VAL A 119 17.78 -5.65 3.97
C VAL A 119 19.14 -6.05 3.37
N SER A 120 19.57 -7.30 3.55
CA SER A 120 20.81 -7.81 2.95
C SER A 120 20.70 -8.23 1.48
N VAL A 121 19.49 -8.27 0.91
CA VAL A 121 19.22 -8.73 -0.47
C VAL A 121 18.82 -7.54 -1.36
N PRO A 122 19.67 -7.10 -2.32
CA PRO A 122 19.46 -5.85 -3.08
C PRO A 122 18.15 -5.74 -3.88
N HIS A 123 17.51 -6.87 -4.19
CA HIS A 123 16.23 -6.91 -4.91
C HIS A 123 15.01 -7.12 -4.01
N CYS A 124 15.19 -7.33 -2.71
CA CYS A 124 14.08 -7.54 -1.80
C CYS A 124 13.39 -6.20 -1.46
N LYS A 125 12.10 -6.10 -1.78
CA LYS A 125 11.26 -4.90 -1.59
C LYS A 125 10.34 -5.02 -0.38
N SER A 126 9.85 -6.24 -0.12
CA SER A 126 8.97 -6.55 1.01
C SER A 126 9.16 -8.00 1.46
N ILE A 127 8.57 -8.35 2.59
CA ILE A 127 8.53 -9.74 3.10
C ILE A 127 7.10 -10.20 3.37
N ASN A 128 6.88 -11.51 3.24
CA ASN A 128 5.83 -12.20 3.96
C ASN A 128 6.49 -13.06 5.05
N PHE A 129 5.88 -13.11 6.24
CA PHE A 129 6.34 -13.96 7.34
C PHE A 129 5.17 -14.78 7.88
N ARG A 130 5.31 -16.11 7.96
CA ARG A 130 4.29 -17.01 8.53
C ARG A 130 4.67 -17.40 9.95
N PHE A 131 3.84 -17.06 10.92
CA PHE A 131 4.13 -17.27 12.34
C PHE A 131 4.17 -18.74 12.76
N LYS A 132 3.41 -19.60 12.07
CA LYS A 132 3.19 -21.00 12.44
C LYS A 132 4.44 -21.88 12.45
N ASP A 133 5.32 -21.64 11.47
CA ASP A 133 6.54 -22.41 11.20
C ASP A 133 7.75 -21.48 10.93
N LEU A 134 7.60 -20.20 11.27
CA LEU A 134 8.60 -19.14 11.14
C LEU A 134 9.19 -19.03 9.72
N LEU A 135 8.36 -19.29 8.70
CA LEU A 135 8.75 -19.17 7.30
C LEU A 135 8.83 -17.69 6.91
N CYS A 136 10.04 -17.26 6.54
CA CYS A 136 10.30 -16.02 5.85
C CYS A 136 10.19 -16.23 4.34
N GLU A 137 9.46 -15.35 3.65
CA GLU A 137 9.39 -15.28 2.18
C GLU A 137 9.81 -13.87 1.75
N LEU A 138 10.87 -13.76 0.96
CA LEU A 138 11.38 -12.49 0.44
C LEU A 138 10.73 -12.15 -0.91
N ASN A 139 10.21 -10.94 -1.07
CA ASN A 139 9.52 -10.52 -2.28
C ASN A 139 10.32 -9.48 -3.10
N ASP A 140 10.27 -9.60 -4.44
CA ASP A 140 10.81 -8.61 -5.38
C ASP A 140 9.89 -7.40 -5.63
N ALA A 141 8.66 -7.45 -5.10
CA ALA A 141 7.67 -6.39 -5.20
C ALA A 141 7.20 -5.88 -3.83
N CYS A 142 6.39 -4.82 -3.85
CA CYS A 142 5.70 -4.28 -2.69
C CYS A 142 4.26 -3.87 -3.04
N ARG A 143 3.44 -3.64 -2.02
CA ARG A 143 2.03 -3.22 -2.18
C ARG A 143 1.83 -1.89 -2.93
N TYR A 144 2.86 -1.04 -3.03
CA TYR A 144 2.79 0.22 -3.81
C TYR A 144 2.82 -0.01 -5.32
N THR A 145 3.56 -1.04 -5.77
CA THR A 145 3.68 -1.40 -7.20
C THR A 145 2.68 -2.48 -7.62
N HIS A 146 2.33 -3.40 -6.70
CA HIS A 146 1.41 -4.52 -6.95
C HIS A 146 0.25 -4.59 -5.93
N PRO A 147 -0.58 -3.53 -5.81
CA PRO A 147 -1.61 -3.44 -4.77
C PRO A 147 -2.73 -4.50 -4.83
N TRP A 148 -2.99 -5.13 -5.97
CA TRP A 148 -3.98 -6.22 -6.12
C TRP A 148 -3.50 -7.57 -5.56
N ASP A 149 -2.19 -7.76 -5.41
CA ASP A 149 -1.62 -8.97 -4.83
C ASP A 149 -1.41 -8.85 -3.32
N TYR A 150 -1.60 -7.65 -2.75
CA TYR A 150 -1.65 -7.42 -1.31
C TYR A 150 -3.02 -7.83 -0.76
N ILE A 151 -3.11 -9.09 -0.34
CA ILE A 151 -4.33 -9.76 0.10
C ILE A 151 -4.35 -9.98 1.62
N SER A 152 -5.52 -10.29 2.16
CA SER A 152 -5.64 -10.82 3.52
C SER A 152 -5.29 -12.30 3.54
N ARG A 153 -4.45 -12.71 4.51
CA ARG A 153 -4.07 -14.11 4.76
C ARG A 153 -3.79 -14.28 6.25
N GLU A 154 -4.55 -15.15 6.91
CA GLU A 154 -4.38 -15.47 8.33
C GLU A 154 -3.02 -16.13 8.60
N GLU A 155 -2.54 -16.09 9.85
CA GLU A 155 -1.22 -16.59 10.28
C GLU A 155 0.01 -15.93 9.61
N HIS A 156 -0.16 -14.90 8.78
CA HIS A 156 0.93 -14.18 8.12
C HIS A 156 1.05 -12.72 8.60
N ALA A 157 2.24 -12.14 8.45
CA ALA A 157 2.46 -10.70 8.46
C ALA A 157 3.19 -10.26 7.18
N TYR A 158 2.85 -9.07 6.70
CA TYR A 158 3.53 -8.41 5.59
C TYR A 158 4.32 -7.20 6.11
N SER A 159 5.51 -6.93 5.56
CA SER A 159 6.26 -5.69 5.84
C SER A 159 6.91 -5.13 4.59
N ASP A 160 6.72 -3.83 4.34
CA ASP A 160 7.48 -3.06 3.35
C ASP A 160 8.89 -2.78 3.88
N ILE A 161 9.95 -3.25 3.21
CA ILE A 161 11.34 -3.09 3.69
C ILE A 161 12.08 -2.01 2.91
N HIS A 162 12.15 -2.18 1.58
CA HIS A 162 12.69 -1.20 0.64
C HIS A 162 11.64 -0.89 -0.44
N PRO A 163 10.43 -0.43 -0.06
CA PRO A 163 9.37 -0.19 -1.02
C PRO A 163 9.75 0.96 -1.95
N ASP A 164 9.46 0.81 -3.24
CA ASP A 164 9.42 1.93 -4.16
C ASP A 164 8.19 2.78 -3.80
N LYS A 165 8.38 3.76 -2.91
CA LYS A 165 7.30 4.55 -2.28
C LYS A 165 6.52 5.45 -3.26
N GLU A 166 6.91 5.54 -4.53
CA GLU A 166 6.18 6.26 -5.59
C GLU A 166 4.84 5.56 -5.86
N PRO A 167 3.69 6.07 -5.36
CA PRO A 167 2.42 5.37 -5.52
C PRO A 167 1.97 5.52 -6.96
N PHE A 168 1.66 4.38 -7.60
CA PHE A 168 1.41 4.25 -9.05
C PHE A 168 0.88 5.51 -9.73
N ARG A 169 1.58 6.03 -10.74
CA ARG A 169 1.05 7.10 -11.59
C ARG A 169 -0.08 6.59 -12.47
N ASN A 170 0.14 5.41 -13.05
CA ASN A 170 -0.83 4.70 -13.88
C ASN A 170 -0.84 3.21 -13.51
N LEU A 171 -2.03 2.66 -13.45
CA LEU A 171 -2.33 1.26 -13.17
C LEU A 171 -3.13 0.70 -14.34
N ARG A 172 -2.91 -0.56 -14.71
CA ARG A 172 -3.72 -1.25 -15.70
C ARG A 172 -3.81 -2.74 -15.35
N LEU A 173 -5.03 -3.20 -15.05
CA LEU A 173 -5.34 -4.60 -14.80
C LEU A 173 -6.21 -5.11 -15.94
N ASN A 174 -5.72 -6.12 -16.66
CA ASN A 174 -6.45 -6.80 -17.73
C ASN A 174 -6.98 -8.14 -17.18
N MET A 175 -8.26 -8.16 -16.83
CA MET A 175 -8.92 -9.24 -16.12
C MET A 175 -9.65 -10.18 -17.09
N THR A 176 -8.94 -11.21 -17.56
CA THR A 176 -9.53 -12.31 -18.34
C THR A 176 -10.34 -13.25 -17.42
N PRO A 177 -11.17 -14.17 -17.96
CA PRO A 177 -11.89 -15.16 -17.16
C PRO A 177 -10.97 -16.09 -16.35
N SER A 178 -9.79 -16.41 -16.87
CA SER A 178 -8.77 -17.17 -16.15
C SER A 178 -8.10 -16.35 -15.04
N TRP A 179 -7.78 -15.07 -15.28
CA TRP A 179 -7.23 -14.18 -14.28
C TRP A 179 -8.23 -13.93 -13.14
N LEU A 180 -9.49 -13.61 -13.47
CA LEU A 180 -10.54 -13.43 -12.46
C LEU A 180 -10.70 -14.68 -11.59
N ARG A 181 -10.63 -15.89 -12.16
CA ARG A 181 -10.71 -17.15 -11.39
C ARG A 181 -9.60 -17.29 -10.35
N ALA A 182 -8.39 -16.83 -10.64
CA ALA A 182 -7.25 -16.93 -9.74
C ALA A 182 -7.10 -15.72 -8.78
N HIS A 183 -7.61 -14.55 -9.15
CA HIS A 183 -7.32 -13.29 -8.45
C HIS A 183 -8.55 -12.57 -7.85
N ALA A 184 -9.79 -12.90 -8.25
CA ALA A 184 -11.00 -12.28 -7.71
C ALA A 184 -11.61 -13.08 -6.55
N SER A 185 -12.23 -12.37 -5.61
CA SER A 185 -13.07 -12.95 -4.56
C SER A 185 -14.48 -13.16 -5.12
N PHE A 186 -14.84 -14.41 -5.43
CA PHE A 186 -16.20 -14.79 -5.80
C PHE A 186 -17.08 -14.85 -4.57
N ILE A 187 -18.11 -14.00 -4.52
CA ILE A 187 -19.05 -13.93 -3.39
C ILE A 187 -20.33 -14.71 -3.71
N TYR A 188 -20.73 -14.73 -4.99
CA TYR A 188 -21.88 -15.50 -5.46
C TYR A 188 -21.46 -16.89 -5.95
N SER A 189 -21.99 -17.94 -5.31
CA SER A 189 -21.60 -19.33 -5.57
C SER A 189 -22.15 -19.91 -6.88
N ASN A 190 -23.32 -19.47 -7.36
CA ASN A 190 -23.90 -19.97 -8.60
C ASN A 190 -23.30 -19.30 -9.84
N SER A 191 -22.02 -19.60 -10.07
CA SER A 191 -21.28 -19.19 -11.27
C SER A 191 -20.61 -20.39 -11.95
N SER A 192 -20.42 -20.29 -13.26
CA SER A 192 -19.68 -21.26 -14.07
C SER A 192 -18.58 -20.57 -14.86
N HIS A 193 -17.41 -21.20 -14.94
CA HIS A 193 -16.21 -20.59 -15.48
C HIS A 193 -15.74 -21.34 -16.73
N SER A 194 -15.66 -20.65 -17.87
CA SER A 194 -15.00 -21.15 -19.09
C SER A 194 -13.71 -20.38 -19.36
N ALA A 195 -13.07 -20.62 -20.51
CA ALA A 195 -11.98 -19.77 -21.00
C ALA A 195 -12.51 -18.42 -21.52
N ASP A 196 -13.71 -18.42 -22.12
CA ASP A 196 -14.28 -17.26 -22.83
C ASP A 196 -15.08 -16.31 -21.93
N GLN A 197 -15.65 -16.81 -20.82
CA GLN A 197 -16.40 -16.00 -19.88
C GLN A 197 -16.52 -16.63 -18.49
N ILE A 198 -16.85 -15.80 -17.51
CA ILE A 198 -17.50 -16.21 -16.27
C ILE A 198 -18.98 -15.92 -16.40
N THR A 199 -19.83 -16.94 -16.23
CA THR A 199 -21.28 -16.80 -16.22
C THR A 199 -21.79 -16.86 -14.78
N PHE A 200 -22.63 -15.90 -14.40
CA PHE A 200 -23.40 -15.91 -13.15
C PHE A 200 -24.84 -16.21 -13.50
N ASN A 201 -25.42 -17.22 -12.85
CA ASN A 201 -26.77 -17.67 -13.15
C ASN A 201 -27.82 -17.03 -12.23
N ALA A 202 -29.08 -17.21 -12.60
CA ALA A 202 -30.23 -16.95 -11.73
C ALA A 202 -30.13 -17.72 -10.40
N GLY A 203 -30.78 -17.23 -9.36
CA GLY A 203 -30.90 -17.87 -8.06
C GLY A 203 -31.92 -17.14 -7.20
N SER A 204 -31.65 -16.99 -5.90
CA SER A 204 -32.60 -16.49 -4.89
C SER A 204 -32.14 -15.23 -4.14
N LEU A 205 -31.09 -14.55 -4.61
CA LEU A 205 -30.50 -13.38 -3.96
C LEU A 205 -30.53 -12.17 -4.88
N LYS A 206 -31.39 -11.19 -4.56
CA LYS A 206 -31.41 -9.87 -5.18
C LYS A 206 -30.22 -9.04 -4.69
N ASN A 207 -29.73 -8.11 -5.51
CA ASN A 207 -28.62 -7.20 -5.20
C ASN A 207 -27.29 -7.91 -4.84
N ALA A 208 -27.12 -9.19 -5.17
CA ALA A 208 -26.00 -10.01 -4.70
C ALA A 208 -24.66 -9.55 -5.28
N ALA A 209 -23.62 -9.51 -4.45
CA ALA A 209 -22.24 -9.35 -4.92
C ALA A 209 -21.83 -10.61 -5.69
N LEU A 210 -21.39 -10.43 -6.93
CA LEU A 210 -20.96 -11.51 -7.81
C LEU A 210 -19.46 -11.79 -7.59
N LEU A 211 -18.63 -10.77 -7.80
CA LEU A 211 -17.20 -10.81 -7.51
C LEU A 211 -16.69 -9.46 -6.99
N LYS A 212 -15.52 -9.49 -6.34
CA LYS A 212 -14.73 -8.31 -5.96
C LYS A 212 -13.26 -8.52 -6.32
N VAL A 213 -12.59 -7.44 -6.72
CA VAL A 213 -11.13 -7.42 -7.00
C VAL A 213 -10.52 -6.22 -6.29
N ALA A 214 -9.51 -6.44 -5.45
CA ALA A 214 -8.74 -5.35 -4.86
C ALA A 214 -7.96 -4.62 -5.98
N LEU A 215 -8.09 -3.30 -6.07
CA LEU A 215 -7.35 -2.46 -7.02
C LEU A 215 -6.22 -1.71 -6.31
N VAL A 216 -6.51 -1.21 -5.11
CA VAL A 216 -5.61 -0.38 -4.30
C VAL A 216 -5.74 -0.80 -2.83
N ALA A 217 -4.61 -1.07 -2.18
CA ALA A 217 -4.60 -1.39 -0.76
C ALA A 217 -4.88 -0.17 0.14
N ASP A 218 -5.23 -0.45 1.39
CA ASP A 218 -5.45 0.53 2.44
C ASP A 218 -4.19 1.35 2.76
N GLY A 219 -4.38 2.64 3.01
CA GLY A 219 -3.32 3.61 3.30
C GLY A 219 -2.39 3.97 2.13
N LEU A 220 -2.65 3.52 0.89
CA LEU A 220 -1.85 3.88 -0.29
C LEU A 220 -2.28 5.19 -0.97
N LEU A 221 -3.53 5.59 -0.78
CA LEU A 221 -4.08 6.86 -1.28
C LEU A 221 -4.50 7.73 -0.11
N THR A 222 -4.36 9.04 -0.26
CA THR A 222 -4.88 10.03 0.69
C THR A 222 -6.22 10.56 0.20
N GLU A 223 -7.05 11.03 1.14
CA GLU A 223 -8.32 11.67 0.78
C GLU A 223 -8.11 12.88 -0.12
N GLY A 224 -8.98 13.03 -1.12
CA GLY A 224 -8.86 14.07 -2.14
C GLY A 224 -7.79 13.82 -3.21
N THR A 225 -7.07 12.70 -3.19
CA THR A 225 -6.16 12.33 -4.30
C THR A 225 -6.92 12.36 -5.64
N PRO A 226 -6.50 13.19 -6.63
CA PRO A 226 -7.13 13.21 -7.93
C PRO A 226 -6.94 11.85 -8.63
N LEU A 227 -8.03 11.12 -8.82
CA LEU A 227 -8.01 9.75 -9.33
C LEU A 227 -9.04 9.59 -10.44
N THR A 228 -8.60 9.11 -11.60
CA THR A 228 -9.50 8.65 -12.65
C THR A 228 -9.43 7.14 -12.72
N VAL A 229 -10.59 6.49 -12.57
CA VAL A 229 -10.75 5.05 -12.80
C VAL A 229 -11.47 4.87 -14.12
N GLU A 230 -10.86 4.19 -15.08
CA GLU A 230 -11.49 3.78 -16.33
C GLU A 230 -11.74 2.28 -16.29
N ILE A 231 -12.97 1.86 -16.57
CA ILE A 231 -13.39 0.46 -16.60
C ILE A 231 -13.94 0.19 -18.00
N THR A 232 -13.22 -0.61 -18.78
CA THR A 232 -13.76 -1.20 -20.01
C THR A 232 -14.26 -2.59 -19.68
N VAL A 233 -15.52 -2.88 -19.98
CA VAL A 233 -16.13 -4.17 -19.66
C VAL A 233 -16.79 -4.76 -20.90
N ALA A 234 -16.45 -6.01 -21.21
CA ALA A 234 -17.10 -6.80 -22.24
C ALA A 234 -17.92 -7.92 -21.59
N VAL A 235 -19.18 -8.00 -21.96
CA VAL A 235 -20.18 -8.93 -21.43
C VAL A 235 -20.81 -9.77 -22.54
N ASN A 236 -21.54 -10.81 -22.15
CA ASN A 236 -22.27 -11.65 -23.06
C ASN A 236 -23.52 -10.92 -23.59
N ALA A 237 -23.35 -10.26 -24.75
CA ALA A 237 -24.40 -9.51 -25.42
C ALA A 237 -25.68 -10.32 -25.66
N THR A 238 -25.59 -11.64 -25.85
CA THR A 238 -26.77 -12.50 -26.02
C THR A 238 -27.66 -12.47 -24.77
N TYR A 239 -27.08 -12.47 -23.56
CA TYR A 239 -27.87 -12.38 -22.32
C TYR A 239 -28.58 -11.02 -22.24
N GLY A 240 -27.86 -9.89 -22.33
CA GLY A 240 -28.47 -8.56 -22.35
C GLY A 240 -29.41 -8.27 -23.54
N GLN A 241 -29.49 -9.18 -24.53
CA GLN A 241 -30.36 -9.08 -25.70
C GLN A 241 -31.59 -9.99 -25.63
N THR A 242 -31.56 -11.08 -24.87
CA THR A 242 -32.63 -12.10 -24.85
C THR A 242 -33.02 -12.61 -23.47
N ALA A 243 -32.40 -12.14 -22.40
CA ALA A 243 -32.64 -12.53 -21.01
C ALA A 243 -32.60 -11.30 -20.09
N ASP A 244 -33.20 -11.47 -18.92
CA ASP A 244 -33.11 -10.56 -17.75
C ASP A 244 -31.64 -10.44 -17.32
N SER A 245 -31.03 -9.25 -17.47
CA SER A 245 -29.57 -9.08 -17.33
C SER A 245 -29.12 -7.67 -16.92
N ASP A 246 -29.50 -7.23 -15.72
CA ASP A 246 -29.09 -5.97 -15.11
C ASP A 246 -27.85 -6.14 -14.20
N LEU A 247 -26.69 -5.84 -14.77
CA LEU A 247 -25.38 -5.86 -14.11
C LEU A 247 -25.03 -4.49 -13.51
N ARG A 248 -24.49 -4.48 -12.28
CA ARG A 248 -23.93 -3.28 -11.63
C ARG A 248 -22.42 -3.41 -11.46
N LEU A 249 -21.69 -2.39 -11.89
CA LEU A 249 -20.22 -2.39 -11.99
C LEU A 249 -19.68 -1.05 -11.49
N GLY A 250 -18.64 -1.08 -10.67
CA GLY A 250 -18.09 0.15 -10.10
C GLY A 250 -16.94 -0.06 -9.14
N VAL A 251 -16.67 0.97 -8.33
CA VAL A 251 -15.63 0.96 -7.32
C VAL A 251 -16.17 1.21 -5.92
N SER A 252 -15.48 0.65 -4.93
CA SER A 252 -15.84 0.73 -3.52
C SER A 252 -14.62 0.93 -2.63
N ASP A 253 -14.81 1.62 -1.51
CA ASP A 253 -13.87 1.69 -0.38
C ASP A 253 -14.11 0.56 0.67
N GLY A 254 -14.94 -0.43 0.33
CA GLY A 254 -15.39 -1.50 1.23
C GLY A 254 -16.63 -1.15 2.06
N SER A 255 -16.98 0.14 2.19
CA SER A 255 -18.16 0.61 2.91
C SER A 255 -19.24 1.18 1.97
N LYS A 256 -18.82 1.93 0.95
CA LYS A 256 -19.63 2.63 -0.04
C LYS A 256 -19.26 2.16 -1.43
N PHE A 257 -20.22 2.19 -2.34
CA PHE A 257 -20.04 1.84 -3.75
C PHE A 257 -20.56 2.98 -4.62
N ILE A 258 -19.79 3.33 -5.66
CA ILE A 258 -20.23 4.19 -6.76
C ILE A 258 -19.89 3.51 -8.10
N GLY A 259 -20.80 3.60 -9.05
CA GLY A 259 -20.67 2.90 -10.33
C GLY A 259 -21.86 3.08 -11.24
N PHE A 260 -22.09 2.09 -12.09
CA PHE A 260 -23.15 2.10 -13.09
C PHE A 260 -23.93 0.80 -13.07
N GLU A 261 -25.21 0.88 -13.41
CA GLU A 261 -25.97 -0.26 -13.93
C GLU A 261 -25.93 -0.24 -15.46
N ILE A 262 -25.76 -1.41 -16.06
CA ILE A 262 -25.79 -1.66 -17.50
C ILE A 262 -26.95 -2.61 -17.83
N PRO A 263 -28.19 -2.09 -17.78
CA PRO A 263 -29.39 -2.93 -17.83
C PRO A 263 -29.58 -3.59 -19.20
N ASP A 264 -30.38 -4.64 -19.26
CA ASP A 264 -30.71 -5.32 -20.52
C ASP A 264 -31.57 -4.44 -21.45
N LYS A 265 -31.65 -4.83 -22.74
CA LYS A 265 -32.34 -4.04 -23.76
C LYS A 265 -33.83 -3.81 -23.43
N SER A 266 -34.50 -4.76 -22.78
CA SER A 266 -35.93 -4.67 -22.47
C SER A 266 -36.28 -3.48 -21.56
N ASN A 267 -35.30 -3.04 -20.78
CA ASN A 267 -35.36 -1.92 -19.85
C ASN A 267 -35.22 -0.57 -20.56
N TYR A 268 -34.70 -0.52 -21.81
CA TYR A 268 -34.36 0.72 -22.52
C TYR A 268 -35.57 1.64 -22.83
N LYS A 269 -36.79 1.10 -22.70
CA LYS A 269 -38.05 1.84 -22.77
C LYS A 269 -38.28 2.81 -21.60
N SER A 270 -37.64 2.57 -20.46
CA SER A 270 -37.77 3.34 -19.21
C SER A 270 -36.42 3.78 -18.63
N HIS A 271 -35.36 3.04 -18.92
CA HIS A 271 -34.01 3.24 -18.41
C HIS A 271 -33.05 3.64 -19.51
N ALA A 272 -32.03 4.43 -19.17
CA ALA A 272 -30.89 4.62 -20.05
C ALA A 272 -30.11 3.28 -20.20
N PRO A 273 -29.46 3.03 -21.36
CA PRO A 273 -28.69 1.81 -21.59
C PRO A 273 -27.47 1.66 -20.67
N CYS A 274 -27.14 2.71 -19.92
CA CYS A 274 -26.22 2.71 -18.81
C CYS A 274 -26.50 3.94 -17.95
N TYR A 275 -26.58 3.79 -16.63
CA TYR A 275 -26.91 4.87 -15.70
C TYR A 275 -26.24 4.69 -14.34
N GLY A 276 -26.19 5.75 -13.53
CA GLY A 276 -25.42 5.75 -12.29
C GLY A 276 -26.10 4.98 -11.15
N ILE A 277 -25.30 4.27 -10.37
CA ILE A 277 -25.69 3.63 -9.12
C ILE A 277 -24.73 4.07 -8.02
N GLN A 278 -25.26 4.29 -6.82
CA GLN A 278 -24.50 4.33 -5.58
C GLN A 278 -25.21 3.53 -4.49
N GLY A 279 -24.47 3.09 -3.47
CA GLY A 279 -25.03 2.36 -2.33
C GLY A 279 -23.99 2.02 -1.27
N LYS A 280 -24.39 1.19 -0.29
CA LYS A 280 -23.50 0.58 0.70
C LYS A 280 -23.00 -0.77 0.18
N SER A 281 -21.68 -0.94 0.14
CA SER A 281 -21.02 -2.19 -0.25
C SER A 281 -21.23 -3.30 0.79
N GLY A 282 -21.19 -4.56 0.35
CA GLY A 282 -21.33 -5.73 1.21
C GLY A 282 -21.29 -7.05 0.41
N SER A 283 -21.82 -8.12 0.99
CA SER A 283 -22.19 -9.35 0.28
C SER A 283 -23.43 -9.17 -0.60
N SER A 284 -24.23 -8.14 -0.33
CA SER A 284 -25.25 -7.58 -1.21
C SER A 284 -25.16 -6.05 -1.17
N LEU A 285 -25.44 -5.41 -2.32
CA LEU A 285 -25.52 -3.96 -2.41
C LEU A 285 -26.81 -3.50 -1.71
N SER A 286 -26.70 -2.53 -0.79
CA SER A 286 -27.83 -2.03 -0.01
C SER A 286 -27.91 -0.51 -0.03
N LYS A 287 -29.04 0.07 0.40
CA LYS A 287 -29.29 1.53 0.32
C LYS A 287 -29.06 2.10 -1.10
N ILE A 288 -29.49 1.34 -2.10
CA ILE A 288 -29.22 1.63 -3.52
C ILE A 288 -29.96 2.89 -3.94
N ARG A 289 -29.26 3.76 -4.68
CA ARG A 289 -29.84 4.93 -5.33
C ARG A 289 -29.43 4.97 -6.81
N ALA A 290 -30.43 4.95 -7.67
CA ALA A 290 -30.28 5.21 -9.11
C ALA A 290 -30.08 6.71 -9.38
N LEU A 291 -29.21 7.03 -10.34
CA LEU A 291 -28.80 8.38 -10.68
C LEU A 291 -28.87 8.57 -12.21
N ALA A 292 -29.55 9.64 -12.63
CA ALA A 292 -29.81 9.93 -14.04
C ALA A 292 -30.44 8.76 -14.83
N GLN A 293 -31.24 7.92 -14.15
CA GLN A 293 -31.76 6.65 -14.66
C GLN A 293 -32.57 6.74 -15.97
N ASN A 294 -33.27 7.85 -16.18
CA ASN A 294 -34.24 8.05 -17.27
C ASN A 294 -33.69 7.65 -18.66
N ALA A 295 -34.57 7.02 -19.44
CA ALA A 295 -34.36 6.62 -20.83
C ALA A 295 -33.71 7.68 -21.72
N SER A 296 -32.99 7.22 -22.75
CA SER A 296 -32.53 8.07 -23.83
C SER A 296 -33.69 8.42 -24.76
N ASN A 297 -33.71 9.63 -25.33
CA ASN A 297 -34.65 10.00 -26.41
C ASN A 297 -34.44 9.13 -27.68
N SER A 298 -33.25 8.55 -27.81
CA SER A 298 -32.90 7.54 -28.81
C SER A 298 -32.02 6.48 -28.14
N PRO A 299 -32.61 5.42 -27.56
CA PRO A 299 -31.83 4.31 -27.02
C PRO A 299 -31.24 3.47 -28.17
N PRO A 300 -30.11 2.78 -27.96
CA PRO A 300 -29.56 1.84 -28.93
C PRO A 300 -30.58 0.75 -29.31
N SER A 301 -30.55 0.32 -30.56
CA SER A 301 -31.47 -0.71 -31.07
C SER A 301 -31.11 -2.13 -30.62
N PHE A 302 -29.94 -2.32 -30.03
CA PHE A 302 -29.38 -3.59 -29.54
C PHE A 302 -28.61 -3.40 -28.23
N TYR A 303 -28.40 -4.50 -27.49
CA TYR A 303 -27.52 -4.49 -26.32
C TYR A 303 -26.05 -4.50 -26.78
N PRO A 304 -25.21 -3.53 -26.39
CA PRO A 304 -23.92 -3.27 -27.05
C PRO A 304 -22.85 -4.32 -26.73
N GLY A 305 -22.98 -5.06 -25.63
CA GLY A 305 -21.99 -6.07 -25.21
C GLY A 305 -20.66 -5.51 -24.67
N MET A 306 -20.39 -4.22 -24.85
CA MET A 306 -19.17 -3.55 -24.41
C MET A 306 -19.49 -2.13 -23.93
N PHE A 307 -18.98 -1.78 -22.74
CA PHE A 307 -19.22 -0.50 -22.09
C PHE A 307 -17.90 0.11 -21.62
N PHE A 308 -17.82 1.44 -21.70
CA PHE A 308 -16.67 2.22 -21.26
C PHE A 308 -17.13 3.15 -20.13
N LEU A 309 -16.73 2.85 -18.90
CA LEU A 309 -17.10 3.58 -17.70
C LEU A 309 -15.90 4.39 -17.22
N THR A 310 -16.12 5.63 -16.81
CA THR A 310 -15.12 6.47 -16.15
C THR A 310 -15.70 6.95 -14.83
N ILE A 311 -14.96 6.80 -13.74
CA ILE A 311 -15.32 7.27 -12.41
C ILE A 311 -14.19 8.16 -11.92
N LYS A 312 -14.54 9.33 -11.38
CA LYS A 312 -13.63 10.28 -10.72
C LYS A 312 -14.07 10.44 -9.27
N PRO A 313 -13.55 9.62 -8.34
CA PRO A 313 -13.99 9.61 -6.94
C PRO A 313 -13.74 10.94 -6.23
N ASP A 314 -12.66 11.64 -6.58
CA ASP A 314 -12.32 13.00 -6.10
C ASP A 314 -13.38 14.03 -6.45
N ARG A 315 -14.02 13.90 -7.63
CA ARG A 315 -15.03 14.85 -8.12
C ARG A 315 -16.46 14.37 -7.94
N LYS A 316 -16.66 13.18 -7.36
CA LYS A 316 -17.95 12.48 -7.33
C LYS A 316 -18.64 12.40 -8.70
N ARG A 317 -17.88 12.21 -9.79
CA ARG A 317 -18.44 12.22 -11.15
C ARG A 317 -18.20 10.91 -11.89
N GLY A 318 -19.20 10.52 -12.66
CA GLY A 318 -19.18 9.37 -13.54
C GLY A 318 -19.47 9.76 -14.98
N PHE A 319 -18.87 9.03 -15.92
CA PHE A 319 -19.23 9.04 -17.34
C PHE A 319 -19.40 7.61 -17.80
N CYS A 320 -20.53 7.29 -18.44
CA CYS A 320 -20.71 6.03 -19.14
C CYS A 320 -20.80 6.29 -20.63
N ARG A 321 -20.04 5.54 -21.42
CA ARG A 321 -19.98 5.67 -22.87
C ARG A 321 -20.23 4.31 -23.51
N ILE A 322 -21.04 4.31 -24.55
CA ILE A 322 -21.34 3.16 -25.39
C ILE A 322 -21.08 3.60 -26.83
N THR A 323 -20.33 2.79 -27.56
CA THR A 323 -20.04 2.99 -28.99
C THR A 323 -20.60 1.80 -29.76
N PRO A 324 -21.88 1.84 -30.15
CA PRO A 324 -22.49 0.78 -30.95
C PRO A 324 -21.91 0.82 -32.37
N ALA A 325 -21.75 -0.33 -33.03
CA ALA A 325 -21.12 -0.41 -34.35
C ALA A 325 -21.88 0.35 -35.47
N HIS A 326 -23.18 0.63 -35.28
CA HIS A 326 -24.06 1.22 -36.30
C HIS A 326 -25.00 2.34 -35.79
N ASP A 327 -25.01 2.64 -34.48
CA ASP A 327 -25.84 3.70 -33.89
C ASP A 327 -24.97 4.89 -33.42
N ARG A 328 -25.60 6.04 -33.13
CA ARG A 328 -24.90 7.17 -32.49
C ARG A 328 -24.34 6.76 -31.12
N SER A 329 -23.11 7.18 -30.81
CA SER A 329 -22.49 6.92 -29.51
C SER A 329 -23.33 7.52 -28.38
N PHE A 330 -23.69 6.70 -27.40
CA PHE A 330 -24.42 7.14 -26.22
C PHE A 330 -23.41 7.54 -25.13
N ASN A 331 -23.60 8.72 -24.53
CA ASN A 331 -22.80 9.20 -23.41
C ASN A 331 -23.74 9.65 -22.30
N LYS A 332 -23.50 9.21 -21.06
CA LYS A 332 -24.24 9.61 -19.86
C LYS A 332 -23.27 10.17 -18.81
N THR A 333 -23.53 11.38 -18.34
CA THR A 333 -22.84 11.96 -17.20
C THR A 333 -23.65 11.71 -15.93
N VAL A 334 -22.96 11.39 -14.84
CA VAL A 334 -23.53 11.11 -13.52
C VAL A 334 -22.80 11.96 -12.48
N GLU A 335 -23.54 12.48 -11.51
CA GLU A 335 -23.01 13.12 -10.30
C GLU A 335 -23.47 12.28 -9.10
N TYR A 336 -22.51 11.73 -8.37
CA TYR A 336 -22.73 10.93 -7.16
C TYR A 336 -22.87 11.87 -5.96
N SER A 337 -23.71 11.52 -4.97
CA SER A 337 -23.70 12.24 -3.68
C SER A 337 -22.67 11.63 -2.73
N GLU A 338 -22.38 10.34 -2.87
CA GLU A 338 -21.39 9.64 -2.06
C GLU A 338 -19.96 10.10 -2.33
N GLN A 339 -19.17 10.16 -1.26
CA GLN A 339 -17.71 10.28 -1.30
C GLN A 339 -17.14 8.94 -0.85
N LEU A 340 -16.27 8.33 -1.67
CA LEU A 340 -15.44 7.21 -1.25
C LEU A 340 -14.27 7.71 -0.40
N LEU A 341 -13.90 6.94 0.61
CA LEU A 341 -12.73 7.16 1.47
C LEU A 341 -11.53 6.40 0.89
N LEU A 342 -10.73 7.06 0.06
CA LEU A 342 -9.62 6.43 -0.67
C LEU A 342 -8.52 5.87 0.25
N SER A 343 -8.43 6.38 1.48
CA SER A 343 -7.53 5.85 2.52
C SER A 343 -7.88 4.43 2.99
N GLN A 344 -9.12 3.96 2.79
CA GLN A 344 -9.54 2.59 3.07
C GLN A 344 -9.19 1.61 1.93
N GLY A 345 -8.55 2.11 0.86
CA GLY A 345 -8.25 1.36 -0.35
C GLY A 345 -9.36 1.51 -1.40
N LEU A 346 -9.25 0.71 -2.46
CA LEU A 346 -10.21 0.71 -3.55
C LEU A 346 -10.36 -0.70 -4.13
N ALA A 347 -11.60 -1.16 -4.30
CA ALA A 347 -11.94 -2.42 -4.96
C ALA A 347 -12.83 -2.17 -6.18
N PHE A 348 -12.65 -2.97 -7.23
CA PHE A 348 -13.65 -3.16 -8.28
C PHE A 348 -14.68 -4.15 -7.78
N GLU A 349 -15.96 -3.82 -7.91
CA GLU A 349 -17.05 -4.66 -7.43
C GLU A 349 -18.12 -4.84 -8.51
N VAL A 350 -18.67 -6.05 -8.54
CA VAL A 350 -19.72 -6.46 -9.47
C VAL A 350 -20.90 -7.01 -8.70
N TYR A 351 -22.10 -6.53 -9.00
CA TYR A 351 -23.36 -7.00 -8.42
C TYR A 351 -24.38 -7.29 -9.52
N LYS A 352 -25.37 -8.12 -9.22
CA LYS A 352 -26.60 -8.23 -10.03
C LYS A 352 -27.75 -7.43 -9.41
N SER A 353 -28.71 -6.98 -10.21
CA SER A 353 -29.88 -6.22 -9.74
C SER A 353 -30.85 -7.11 -8.95
N ASP A 354 -31.42 -8.13 -9.59
CA ASP A 354 -32.41 -9.04 -9.03
C ASP A 354 -31.87 -10.49 -8.89
N GLU A 355 -32.73 -11.44 -8.53
CA GLU A 355 -32.40 -12.84 -8.30
C GLU A 355 -32.36 -13.65 -9.61
N THR A 356 -33.21 -13.31 -10.57
CA THR A 356 -33.35 -13.91 -11.91
C THR A 356 -32.23 -13.55 -12.88
N GLU A 357 -31.51 -12.47 -12.63
CA GLU A 357 -30.51 -11.91 -13.54
C GLU A 357 -29.46 -12.92 -13.97
N LYS A 358 -29.17 -12.96 -15.26
CA LYS A 358 -28.10 -13.77 -15.83
C LYS A 358 -27.01 -12.92 -16.47
N ALA A 359 -25.83 -12.95 -15.86
CA ALA A 359 -24.67 -12.19 -16.30
C ALA A 359 -23.61 -13.08 -16.95
N GLY A 360 -22.90 -12.56 -17.96
CA GLY A 360 -21.71 -13.21 -18.52
C GLY A 360 -20.62 -12.19 -18.71
N ILE A 361 -19.51 -12.30 -17.98
CA ILE A 361 -18.36 -11.38 -18.07
C ILE A 361 -17.28 -12.05 -18.91
N LYS A 362 -16.95 -11.45 -20.06
CA LYS A 362 -15.92 -11.92 -20.99
C LYS A 362 -14.56 -11.31 -20.71
N TYR A 363 -14.54 -10.02 -20.37
CA TYR A 363 -13.31 -9.26 -20.10
C TYR A 363 -13.63 -8.04 -19.24
N VAL A 364 -12.75 -7.70 -18.31
CA VAL A 364 -12.72 -6.38 -17.67
C VAL A 364 -11.31 -5.82 -17.77
N GLU A 365 -11.17 -4.57 -18.18
CA GLU A 365 -9.95 -3.80 -18.03
C GLU A 365 -10.22 -2.66 -17.07
N VAL A 366 -9.39 -2.54 -16.03
CA VAL A 366 -9.46 -1.43 -15.07
C VAL A 366 -8.15 -0.66 -15.14
N ARG A 367 -8.23 0.64 -15.45
CA ARG A 367 -7.11 1.58 -15.40
C ARG A 367 -7.31 2.58 -14.28
N LEU A 368 -6.26 2.89 -13.53
CA LEU A 368 -6.27 3.97 -12.55
C LEU A 368 -5.17 4.95 -12.92
N SER A 369 -5.51 6.23 -13.03
CA SER A 369 -4.55 7.31 -13.29
C SER A 369 -4.65 8.35 -12.20
N ARG A 370 -3.52 8.66 -11.55
CA ARG A 370 -3.36 9.81 -10.67
C ARG A 370 -2.99 11.02 -11.53
N ASN A 371 -3.78 12.09 -11.45
CA ASN A 371 -3.67 13.28 -12.28
C ASN A 371 -3.07 14.47 -11.53
#